data_AF-A0AAV6W6I5-F1
#
_entry.id   AF-A0AAV6W6I5-F1
#
_cell.length_a   1.000
_cell.length_b   1.000
_cell.length_c   1.000
_cell.angle_alpha   90.00
_cell.angle_beta   90.00
_cell.angle_gamma   90.00
#
_symmetry.space_group_name_H-M   'P 1'
#
loop_
_entity.id
_entity.type
_entity.pdbx_description
1 polymer ?
#
loop_
_entity_poly.entity_id
_entity_poly.type
_entity_poly.pdbx_seq_one_letter_code
_entity_poly.pdbx_strand_id
1 'polypeptide(L)'
;MLCLKCLNDQTHPTINPEQGEIVGVELDVFENEPRDPNKLSELDNVVLSPHCGVFTEESFRDSYELMCGNLEAFFSNKPLLLLVLEE
;
A
#
# COMPACT_ATOMS: atom_id res chain seq x y z
N MET A 1 18.13 -5.45 -7.43
CA MET A 1 17.41 -5.56 -6.15
C MET A 1 16.03 -4.96 -6.39
N LEU A 2 15.14 -5.73 -7.01
CA LEU A 2 13.71 -5.40 -7.08
C LEU A 2 13.11 -5.92 -5.78
N CYS A 3 12.60 -5.04 -4.92
CA CYS A 3 11.89 -5.48 -3.72
C CYS A 3 10.46 -5.85 -4.11
N LEU A 4 10.29 -7.10 -4.55
CA LEU A 4 9.02 -7.73 -4.93
C LEU A 4 8.16 -8.15 -3.70
N LYS A 5 8.35 -7.54 -2.52
CA LYS A 5 7.84 -8.09 -1.26
C LYS A 5 6.77 -7.28 -0.52
N CYS A 6 6.29 -6.18 -1.09
CA CYS A 6 5.06 -5.52 -0.62
C CYS A 6 3.98 -5.57 -1.73
N LEU A 7 3.46 -6.79 -1.98
CA LEU A 7 2.12 -7.09 -2.51
C LEU A 7 1.55 -6.17 -3.62
N ASN A 8 2.05 -6.33 -4.85
CA ASN A 8 1.31 -6.61 -6.09
C ASN A 8 0.06 -5.82 -6.57
N ASP A 9 -0.48 -4.80 -5.87
CA ASP A 9 -1.75 -4.14 -6.31
C ASP A 9 -1.70 -2.61 -6.45
N GLN A 10 -0.61 -1.96 -6.02
CA GLN A 10 -0.49 -0.49 -6.08
C GLN A 10 0.61 -0.01 -7.02
N THR A 11 1.03 -0.88 -7.91
CA THR A 11 1.88 -0.55 -9.06
C THR A 11 1.11 -0.89 -10.32
N HIS A 12 0.76 0.11 -11.11
CA HIS A 12 -0.06 -0.09 -12.31
C HIS A 12 0.77 0.24 -13.57
N PRO A 13 1.41 -0.76 -14.21
CA PRO A 13 2.18 -0.53 -15.42
C PRO A 13 1.26 -0.42 -16.65
N THR A 14 1.55 0.55 -17.51
CA THR A 14 1.00 0.62 -18.86
C THR A 14 2.00 0.00 -19.82
N ILE A 15 1.60 -1.02 -20.59
CA ILE A 15 2.49 -1.80 -21.46
C ILE A 15 2.12 -1.55 -22.93
N ASN A 16 3.13 -1.33 -23.77
CA ASN A 16 2.97 -1.39 -25.23
C ASN A 16 2.79 -2.86 -25.66
N PRO A 17 1.64 -3.24 -26.23
CA PRO A 17 1.36 -4.63 -26.57
C PRO A 17 2.23 -5.18 -27.72
N GLU A 18 2.80 -4.33 -28.57
CA GLU A 18 3.62 -4.78 -29.71
C GLU A 18 5.08 -5.03 -29.30
N GLN A 19 5.60 -4.22 -28.39
CA GLN A 19 7.01 -4.23 -27.99
C GLN A 19 7.26 -4.84 -26.60
N GLY A 20 6.20 -5.01 -25.79
CA GLY A 20 6.29 -5.49 -24.41
C GLY A 20 6.94 -4.49 -23.45
N GLU A 21 7.14 -3.24 -23.88
CA GLU A 21 7.78 -2.20 -23.08
C GLU A 21 6.79 -1.52 -22.14
N ILE A 22 7.22 -1.21 -20.90
CA ILE A 22 6.45 -0.36 -19.98
C ILE A 22 6.56 1.08 -20.47
N VAL A 23 5.43 1.63 -20.94
CA VAL A 23 5.35 3.01 -21.42
C VAL A 23 4.94 3.99 -20.33
N GLY A 24 4.45 3.51 -19.18
CA GLY A 24 4.19 4.33 -18.00
C GLY A 24 3.89 3.51 -16.75
N VAL A 25 3.94 4.14 -15.58
CA VAL A 25 3.69 3.47 -14.29
C VAL A 25 3.08 4.41 -13.26
N GLU A 26 2.12 3.89 -12.49
CA GLU A 26 1.61 4.51 -11.27
C GLU A 26 2.17 3.82 -10.04
N LEU A 27 2.64 4.58 -9.04
CA LEU A 27 3.26 4.08 -7.81
C LEU A 27 2.67 4.77 -6.57
N ASP A 28 2.06 4.01 -5.68
CA ASP A 28 1.63 4.50 -4.35
C ASP A 28 2.67 4.28 -3.24
N VAL A 29 3.54 3.27 -3.41
CA VAL A 29 4.52 2.87 -2.39
C VAL A 29 5.95 2.91 -2.89
N PHE A 30 6.89 3.17 -1.98
CA PHE A 30 8.32 3.23 -2.24
C PHE A 30 9.11 2.38 -1.25
N GLU A 31 10.27 1.88 -1.69
CA GLU A 31 11.15 1.09 -0.83
C GLU A 31 11.62 1.85 0.43
N ASN A 32 11.79 3.17 0.31
CA ASN A 32 12.16 4.05 1.43
C ASN A 32 11.16 5.21 1.51
N GLU A 33 10.29 5.16 2.52
CA GLU A 33 9.27 6.18 2.81
C GLU A 33 9.52 6.87 4.17
N PRO A 34 9.09 8.15 4.33
CA PRO A 34 8.52 9.03 3.30
C PRO A 34 9.60 9.49 2.31
N ARG A 35 9.23 9.65 1.04
CA ARG A 35 10.20 9.93 -0.03
C ARG A 35 10.30 11.42 -0.34
N ASP A 36 11.53 11.95 -0.40
CA ASP A 36 11.82 13.27 -0.96
C ASP A 36 11.44 13.35 -2.46
N PRO A 37 11.16 14.54 -3.01
CA PRO A 37 11.01 14.73 -4.46
C PRO A 37 12.22 14.12 -5.18
N ASN A 38 11.96 13.15 -6.05
CA ASN A 38 13.01 12.36 -6.69
C ASN A 38 12.91 12.46 -8.22
N LYS A 39 13.88 11.87 -8.91
CA LYS A 39 13.93 11.83 -10.38
C LYS A 39 12.68 11.20 -11.03
N LEU A 40 11.90 10.38 -10.30
CA LEU A 40 10.67 9.80 -10.84
C LEU A 40 9.56 10.83 -10.96
N SER A 41 9.52 11.84 -10.07
CA SER A 41 8.56 12.95 -10.16
C SER A 41 8.79 13.88 -11.36
N GLU A 42 9.95 13.78 -12.02
CA GLU A 42 10.29 14.55 -13.22
C GLU A 42 9.89 13.83 -14.52
N LEU A 43 9.42 12.58 -14.45
CA LEU A 43 9.08 11.78 -15.62
C LEU A 43 7.61 11.95 -15.99
N ASP A 44 7.34 12.34 -17.24
CA ASP A 44 5.98 12.56 -17.76
C ASP A 44 5.11 11.30 -17.78
N ASN A 45 5.72 10.11 -17.77
CA ASN A 45 5.05 8.82 -17.81
C ASN A 45 4.94 8.13 -16.44
N VAL A 46 5.15 8.87 -15.36
CA VAL A 46 5.07 8.36 -14.00
C VAL A 46 4.07 9.16 -13.18
N VAL A 47 3.16 8.46 -12.52
CA VAL A 47 2.25 9.04 -11.52
C VAL A 47 2.64 8.52 -10.15
N LEU A 48 2.81 9.42 -9.19
CA LEU A 48 3.20 9.10 -7.82
C LEU A 48 2.09 9.52 -6.86
N SER A 49 1.65 8.61 -6.00
CA SER A 49 0.75 8.91 -4.89
C SER A 49 1.43 8.61 -3.54
N PRO A 50 1.13 9.38 -2.47
CA PRO A 50 1.87 9.29 -1.21
C PRO A 50 1.26 8.25 -0.26
N HIS A 51 1.37 6.95 -0.58
CA HIS A 51 0.87 5.84 0.24
C HIS A 51 -0.58 6.05 0.69
N CYS A 52 -1.43 6.47 -0.25
CA CYS A 52 -2.81 6.87 0.04
C CYS A 52 -3.87 5.84 -0.37
N GLY A 53 -3.48 4.64 -0.82
CA GLY A 53 -4.45 3.64 -1.30
C GLY A 53 -5.49 3.19 -0.25
N VAL A 54 -5.18 3.33 1.05
CA VAL A 54 -6.10 3.02 2.16
C VAL A 54 -6.92 4.23 2.64
N PHE A 55 -6.72 5.43 2.08
CA PHE A 55 -7.33 6.68 2.55
C PHE A 55 -8.76 6.88 2.02
N THR A 56 -9.64 5.94 2.33
CA THR A 56 -11.09 6.02 2.09
C THR A 56 -11.87 6.00 3.40
N GLU A 57 -13.09 6.52 3.40
CA GLU A 57 -13.94 6.51 4.60
C GLU A 57 -14.24 5.07 5.05
N GLU A 58 -14.49 4.19 4.08
CA GLU A 58 -14.81 2.78 4.28
C GLU A 58 -13.62 2.04 4.91
N SER A 59 -12.41 2.18 4.35
CA SER A 59 -11.22 1.52 4.89
C SER A 59 -10.89 1.99 6.30
N PHE A 60 -11.08 3.28 6.59
CA PHE A 60 -10.87 3.80 7.94
C PHE A 60 -11.91 3.27 8.92
N ARG A 61 -13.20 3.25 8.52
CA ARG A 61 -14.28 2.70 9.33
C ARG A 61 -14.01 1.24 9.72
N ASP A 62 -13.69 0.40 8.75
CA ASP A 62 -13.39 -1.02 8.98
C ASP A 62 -12.17 -1.19 9.90
N SER A 63 -11.14 -0.37 9.70
CA SER A 63 -9.92 -0.39 10.54
C SER A 63 -10.21 0.01 11.98
N TYR A 64 -11.06 1.02 12.20
CA TYR A 64 -11.47 1.44 13.55
C TYR A 64 -12.31 0.38 14.24
N GLU A 65 -13.27 -0.23 13.55
CA GLU A 65 -14.09 -1.31 14.09
C GLU A 65 -13.22 -2.49 14.53
N LEU A 66 -12.27 -2.88 13.69
CA LEU A 66 -11.33 -3.95 14.01
C LEU A 66 -10.44 -3.59 15.21
N MET A 67 -9.89 -2.38 15.25
CA MET A 67 -9.03 -1.91 16.36
C MET A 67 -9.79 -1.92 17.69
N CYS A 68 -10.98 -1.29 17.73
CA CYS A 68 -11.82 -1.23 18.92
C CYS A 68 -12.23 -2.63 19.37
N GLY A 69 -12.70 -3.48 18.45
CA GLY A 69 -13.07 -4.86 18.75
C GLY A 69 -11.90 -5.69 19.28
N ASN A 70 -10.67 -5.46 18.79
CA ASN A 70 -9.49 -6.15 19.27
C ASN A 70 -9.12 -5.73 20.70
N LEU A 71 -9.23 -4.44 21.02
CA LEU A 71 -9.02 -3.92 22.38
C LEU A 71 -10.07 -4.48 23.35
N GLU A 72 -11.35 -4.49 22.98
CA GLU A 72 -12.42 -5.07 23.78
C GLU A 72 -12.18 -6.56 24.05
N ALA A 73 -11.76 -7.32 23.02
CA ALA A 73 -11.44 -8.74 23.16
C ALA A 73 -10.28 -8.95 24.15
N PHE A 74 -9.20 -8.17 24.03
CA PHE A 74 -8.04 -8.23 24.92
C PHE A 74 -8.43 -8.01 26.39
N PHE A 75 -9.13 -6.92 26.70
CA PHE A 75 -9.53 -6.62 28.08
C PHE A 75 -10.63 -7.55 28.63
N SER A 76 -11.35 -8.24 27.76
CA SER A 76 -12.36 -9.23 28.14
C SER A 76 -11.81 -10.65 28.27
N ASN A 77 -10.49 -10.86 28.14
CA ASN A 77 -9.87 -12.20 28.06
C ASN A 77 -10.52 -13.11 26.99
N LYS A 78 -10.92 -12.53 25.85
CA LYS A 78 -11.44 -13.24 24.68
C LYS A 78 -10.34 -13.35 23.62
N PRO A 79 -10.45 -14.29 22.67
CA PRO A 79 -9.56 -14.33 21.51
C PRO A 79 -9.59 -13.02 20.73
N LEU A 80 -8.42 -12.57 20.29
CA LEU A 80 -8.26 -11.37 19.46
C LEU A 80 -8.92 -11.59 18.08
N LEU A 81 -9.50 -10.52 17.54
CA LEU A 81 -10.06 -10.51 16.19
C LEU A 81 -8.95 -10.53 15.14
N LEU A 82 -7.85 -9.84 15.42
CA LEU A 82 -6.65 -9.83 14.61
C LEU A 82 -5.44 -9.98 15.53
N LEU A 83 -4.78 -11.14 15.45
CA LEU A 83 -3.52 -11.42 16.14
C LEU A 83 -2.40 -11.46 15.10
N VAL A 84 -1.40 -10.60 15.28
CA VAL A 84 -0.15 -10.68 14.54
C VAL A 84 0.81 -11.53 15.37
N LEU A 85 1.27 -12.63 14.80
CA LEU A 85 2.31 -13.46 15.40
C LEU A 85 3.67 -12.88 15.03
N GLU A 86 4.59 -12.79 15.98
CA GLU A 86 5.99 -12.56 15.65
C GLU A 86 6.56 -13.82 14.98
N GLU A 87 7.29 -13.63 13.86
CA GLU A 87 8.12 -14.67 13.24
C GLU A 87 9.53 -14.69 13.83
#